data_AF-A0A7S4DZS5-F1
#
_entry.id   AF-A0A7S4DZS5-F1
#
_cell.length_a   1.000
_cell.length_b   1.000
_cell.length_c   1.000
_cell.angle_alpha   90.00
_cell.angle_beta   90.00
_cell.angle_gamma   90.00
#
_symmetry.space_group_name_H-M   'P 1'
#
loop_
_entity.id
_entity.type
_entity.pdbx_description
1 polymer ?
#
loop_
_entity_poly.entity_id
_entity_poly.type
_entity_poly.pdbx_seq_one_letter_code
_entity_poly.pdbx_strand_id
1 'polypeptide(L)'
;MMSSPHLETQDSVRRDSGGLELKDVKEENKIGGWDGECAENDPMKTLDPPRTSSEACRDCLLSLLDGGVFQIIGIIVIILVIGDGALFFFMMMGWHTLCEPKTDCEPRNTTLNISIQILNFLFTYMNLVASPWRVVNFLHIAGWSCPKRSNDISCNLYGIKNAPDLWFYIPLNRRMGIVILLLLNAITQFINQAARLVFYTYESSNSWPGVLWVNIFFATSFACAGAAGAWMSVEAHILRKNNPPGRFGPGPIESFKQAYRQFVSGKDASRDSNYQDPTRNKRMSTLFALDRGSMRMWGA
;
A
#
# COMPACT_ATOMS: atom_id res chain seq x y z
N MET A 1 -3.71 60.58 -52.63
CA MET A 1 -3.75 60.20 -54.06
C MET A 1 -2.77 59.07 -54.29
N MET A 2 -3.27 57.95 -54.82
CA MET A 2 -2.61 56.91 -55.64
C MET A 2 -1.44 56.12 -55.00
N SER A 3 -1.33 54.79 -55.11
CA SER A 3 -2.16 53.73 -55.69
C SER A 3 -1.63 52.39 -55.16
N SER A 4 -2.53 51.42 -54.99
CA SER A 4 -2.19 49.99 -54.91
C SER A 4 -1.42 49.52 -56.15
N PRO A 5 -0.73 48.39 -56.03
CA PRO A 5 -1.12 47.27 -56.87
C PRO A 5 -1.29 45.94 -56.12
N HIS A 6 -2.39 45.28 -56.48
CA HIS A 6 -2.62 43.84 -56.43
C HIS A 6 -1.60 43.06 -57.27
N LEU A 7 -1.30 41.81 -56.83
CA LEU A 7 -0.93 40.59 -57.59
C LEU A 7 -0.30 39.62 -56.55
N GLU A 8 -0.46 38.30 -56.54
CA GLU A 8 -1.32 37.34 -57.22
C GLU A 8 -1.12 36.01 -56.46
N THR A 9 -2.14 35.17 -56.55
CA THR A 9 -2.30 33.77 -56.13
C THR A 9 -1.07 32.86 -56.31
N GLN A 10 -0.76 31.98 -55.34
CA GLN A 10 -0.16 30.67 -55.60
C GLN A 10 -0.39 29.65 -54.46
N ASP A 11 -1.22 28.64 -54.77
CA ASP A 11 -1.03 27.20 -54.57
C ASP A 11 -0.86 26.58 -53.17
N SER A 12 -2.00 26.13 -52.64
CA SER A 12 -2.31 24.73 -52.29
C SER A 12 -1.14 23.74 -52.05
N VAL A 13 -0.47 23.84 -50.90
CA VAL A 13 0.31 22.69 -50.38
C VAL A 13 -0.60 21.75 -49.61
N ARG A 14 -1.10 20.76 -50.35
CA ARG A 14 -1.72 19.52 -49.88
C ARG A 14 -0.71 18.80 -48.98
N ARG A 15 -0.88 18.86 -47.65
CA ARG A 15 -0.15 17.97 -46.74
C ARG A 15 -0.71 16.57 -46.91
N ASP A 16 0.06 15.72 -47.57
CA ASP A 16 -0.08 14.28 -47.50
C ASP A 16 0.01 13.85 -46.04
N SER A 17 -1.16 13.57 -45.47
CA SER A 17 -1.32 12.73 -44.31
C SER A 17 -0.82 11.33 -44.68
N GLY A 18 0.49 11.13 -44.51
CA GLY A 18 1.12 9.82 -44.50
C GLY A 18 0.43 8.98 -43.43
N GLY A 19 -0.49 8.13 -43.89
CA GLY A 19 -1.09 7.08 -43.09
C GLY A 19 0.02 6.21 -42.56
N LEU A 20 0.32 6.36 -41.28
CA LEU A 20 1.02 5.34 -40.52
C LEU A 20 0.07 4.16 -40.43
N GLU A 21 0.24 3.27 -41.40
CA GLU A 21 -0.36 1.96 -41.49
C GLU A 21 -0.03 1.21 -40.19
N LEU A 22 -0.99 1.23 -39.26
CA LEU A 22 -1.00 0.40 -38.06
C LEU A 22 -1.17 -1.04 -38.53
N LYS A 23 -0.05 -1.65 -38.92
CA LYS A 23 0.03 -3.08 -39.19
C LYS A 23 -0.28 -3.82 -37.90
N ASP A 24 -1.49 -4.34 -37.85
CA ASP A 24 -1.92 -5.58 -37.22
C ASP A 24 -0.95 -6.18 -36.19
N VAL A 25 -1.00 -5.66 -34.96
CA VAL A 25 -0.72 -6.46 -33.76
C VAL A 25 -2.08 -6.90 -33.24
N LYS A 26 -2.69 -7.86 -33.93
CA LYS A 26 -4.01 -8.42 -33.62
C LYS A 26 -3.97 -9.94 -33.54
N GLU A 27 -2.91 -10.50 -32.99
CA GLU A 27 -2.70 -11.91 -32.62
C GLU A 27 -1.59 -11.85 -31.55
N GLU A 28 -1.68 -12.30 -30.31
CA GLU A 28 -2.53 -13.24 -29.60
C GLU A 28 -2.89 -12.64 -28.22
N ASN A 29 -4.17 -12.46 -27.93
CA ASN A 29 -4.61 -12.33 -26.54
C ASN A 29 -6.02 -12.92 -26.42
N LYS A 30 -6.13 -14.20 -26.75
CA LYS A 30 -7.22 -15.05 -26.26
C LYS A 30 -6.95 -15.29 -24.77
N ILE A 31 -7.25 -14.28 -23.96
CA ILE A 31 -7.47 -14.47 -22.53
C ILE A 31 -8.72 -15.36 -22.45
N GLY A 32 -8.49 -16.63 -22.12
CA GLY A 32 -9.51 -17.65 -22.04
C GLY A 32 -10.71 -17.19 -21.22
N GLY A 33 -11.90 -17.50 -21.74
CA GLY A 33 -13.16 -17.38 -21.02
C GLY A 33 -13.04 -18.03 -19.65
N TRP A 34 -13.45 -17.27 -18.64
CA TRP A 34 -13.61 -17.77 -17.28
C TRP A 34 -14.95 -18.47 -17.19
N ASP A 35 -14.97 -19.71 -17.67
CA ASP A 35 -16.12 -20.58 -17.62
C ASP A 35 -16.13 -21.16 -16.19
N GLY A 36 -17.00 -20.60 -15.35
CA GLY A 36 -17.05 -20.80 -13.91
C GLY A 36 -17.56 -22.18 -13.47
N GLU A 37 -16.83 -23.24 -13.79
CA GLU A 37 -16.88 -24.48 -13.00
C GLU A 37 -15.85 -24.38 -11.87
N CYS A 38 -16.30 -23.91 -10.70
CA CYS A 38 -15.55 -24.07 -9.44
C CYS A 38 -15.56 -25.57 -9.07
N ALA A 39 -14.73 -26.35 -9.77
CA ALA A 39 -14.52 -27.75 -9.48
C ALA A 39 -14.17 -27.94 -8.00
N GLU A 40 -14.79 -28.97 -7.43
CA GLU A 40 -14.74 -29.47 -6.05
C GLU A 40 -13.36 -30.04 -5.66
N ASN A 41 -12.28 -29.46 -6.17
CA ASN A 41 -10.92 -29.79 -5.76
C ASN A 41 -10.42 -28.62 -4.93
N ASP A 42 -10.43 -28.75 -3.61
CA ASP A 42 -9.80 -27.80 -2.70
C ASP A 42 -8.30 -27.71 -3.07
N PRO A 43 -7.83 -26.65 -3.73
CA PRO A 43 -6.50 -26.58 -4.32
C PRO A 43 -5.40 -26.62 -3.25
N MET A 44 -5.75 -26.43 -1.97
CA MET A 44 -4.81 -26.58 -0.86
C MET A 44 -4.59 -28.04 -0.43
N LYS A 45 -5.51 -28.98 -0.74
CA LYS A 45 -5.36 -30.39 -0.37
C LYS A 45 -4.29 -31.12 -1.19
N THR A 46 -3.86 -30.56 -2.32
CA THR A 46 -2.85 -31.14 -3.20
C THR A 46 -1.83 -30.10 -3.63
N LEU A 47 -1.19 -29.44 -2.66
CA LEU A 47 0.04 -28.68 -2.94
C LEU A 47 1.15 -29.68 -3.30
N ASP A 48 1.71 -29.56 -4.50
CA ASP A 48 2.89 -30.31 -4.93
C ASP A 48 4.05 -29.32 -5.27
N PRO A 49 5.15 -29.31 -4.51
CA PRO A 49 5.43 -30.11 -3.31
C PRO A 49 4.57 -29.70 -2.10
N PRO A 50 4.40 -30.60 -1.10
CA PRO A 50 3.60 -30.33 0.08
C PRO A 50 4.12 -29.11 0.86
N ARG A 51 3.22 -28.50 1.63
CA ARG A 51 3.53 -27.33 2.46
C ARG A 51 4.72 -27.60 3.38
N THR A 52 5.73 -26.73 3.33
CA THR A 52 6.91 -26.84 4.19
C THR A 52 6.64 -26.31 5.60
N SER A 53 7.48 -26.67 6.58
CA SER A 53 7.34 -26.18 7.96
C SER A 53 7.52 -24.66 8.06
N SER A 54 8.38 -24.06 7.23
CA SER A 54 8.58 -22.60 7.19
C SER A 54 7.33 -21.88 6.66
N GLU A 55 6.66 -22.44 5.64
CA GLU A 55 5.38 -21.92 5.15
C GLU A 55 4.26 -22.04 6.19
N ALA A 56 4.22 -23.15 6.93
CA ALA A 56 3.27 -23.32 8.02
C ALA A 56 3.50 -22.28 9.14
N CYS A 57 4.75 -22.03 9.51
CA CYS A 57 5.11 -21.01 10.50
C CYS A 57 4.74 -19.60 9.99
N ARG A 58 5.07 -19.28 8.75
CA ARG A 58 4.70 -18.03 8.08
C ARG A 58 3.20 -17.80 8.11
N ASP A 59 2.41 -18.78 7.70
CA ASP A 59 0.97 -18.66 7.66
C ASP A 59 0.37 -18.53 9.06
N CYS A 60 0.92 -19.25 10.05
CA CYS A 60 0.52 -19.07 11.44
C CYS A 60 0.79 -17.63 11.92
N LEU A 61 1.96 -17.08 11.59
CA LEU A 61 2.33 -15.70 11.95
C LEU A 61 1.42 -14.68 11.27
N LEU A 62 1.23 -14.79 9.95
CA LEU A 62 0.34 -13.90 9.21
C LEU A 62 -1.12 -14.02 9.68
N SER A 63 -1.56 -15.23 10.06
CA SER A 63 -2.92 -15.47 10.53
C SER A 63 -3.14 -14.89 11.92
N LEU A 64 -2.10 -14.93 12.77
CA LEU A 64 -2.13 -14.29 14.08
C LEU A 64 -2.27 -12.77 13.92
N LEU A 65 -1.48 -12.17 13.03
CA LEU A 65 -1.49 -10.72 12.77
C LEU A 65 -2.76 -10.23 12.07
N ASP A 66 -3.42 -11.10 11.30
CA ASP A 66 -4.72 -10.80 10.68
C ASP A 66 -5.90 -10.94 11.66
N GLY A 67 -5.65 -11.47 12.87
CA GLY A 67 -6.66 -11.64 13.90
C GLY A 67 -7.32 -10.32 14.32
N GLY A 68 -8.61 -10.36 14.67
CA GLY A 68 -9.39 -9.17 15.03
C GLY A 68 -8.80 -8.34 16.18
N VAL A 69 -8.00 -8.95 17.07
CA VAL A 69 -7.29 -8.23 18.13
C VAL A 69 -6.26 -7.25 17.56
N PHE A 70 -5.40 -7.72 16.63
CA PHE A 70 -4.39 -6.86 15.99
C PHE A 70 -5.02 -5.77 15.13
N GLN A 71 -6.17 -6.05 14.53
CA GLN A 71 -6.97 -5.06 13.80
C GLN A 71 -7.45 -3.93 14.72
N ILE A 72 -8.02 -4.26 15.89
CA ILE A 72 -8.45 -3.27 16.89
C ILE A 72 -7.25 -2.46 17.39
N ILE A 73 -6.13 -3.13 17.70
CA ILE A 73 -4.90 -2.45 18.11
C ILE A 73 -4.41 -1.51 17.01
N GLY A 74 -4.45 -1.94 15.75
CA GLY A 74 -4.09 -1.11 14.60
C GLY A 74 -4.93 0.17 14.52
N ILE A 75 -6.25 0.07 14.71
CA ILE A 75 -7.14 1.23 14.76
C ILE A 75 -6.77 2.17 15.91
N ILE A 76 -6.53 1.63 17.11
CA ILE A 76 -6.10 2.42 18.27
C ILE A 76 -4.78 3.15 17.97
N VAL A 77 -3.80 2.45 17.40
CA VAL A 77 -2.50 3.04 17.02
C VAL A 77 -2.68 4.17 16.01
N ILE A 78 -3.53 4.01 15.00
CA ILE A 78 -3.82 5.07 14.03
C ILE A 78 -4.42 6.30 14.72
N ILE A 79 -5.37 6.12 15.65
CA ILE A 79 -5.95 7.23 16.43
C ILE A 79 -4.87 7.94 17.25
N LEU A 80 -3.98 7.18 17.89
CA LEU A 80 -2.87 7.73 18.68
C LEU A 80 -1.89 8.50 17.79
N VAL A 81 -1.54 7.99 16.60
CA VAL A 81 -0.67 8.69 15.64
C VAL A 81 -1.29 10.02 15.21
N ILE A 82 -2.60 10.06 14.93
CA ILE A 82 -3.29 11.30 14.55
C ILE A 82 -3.31 12.29 15.71
N GLY A 83 -3.67 11.83 16.92
CA GLY A 83 -3.75 12.69 18.10
C GLY A 83 -2.40 13.26 18.52
N ASP A 84 -1.38 12.41 18.64
CA ASP A 84 -0.02 12.81 18.99
C ASP A 84 0.65 13.60 17.86
N GLY A 85 0.36 13.27 16.60
CA GLY A 85 0.81 14.05 15.44
C GLY A 85 0.26 15.47 15.43
N ALA A 86 -1.01 15.66 15.81
CA ALA A 86 -1.60 16.98 15.97
C ALA A 86 -0.97 17.76 17.14
N LEU A 87 -0.72 17.10 18.28
CA LEU A 87 0.01 17.69 19.40
C LEU A 87 1.41 18.14 18.98
N PHE A 88 2.19 17.26 18.37
CA PHE A 88 3.51 17.55 17.81
C PHE A 88 3.48 18.77 16.88
N PHE A 89 2.52 18.82 15.96
CA PHE A 89 2.35 19.94 15.04
C PHE A 89 2.06 21.26 15.77
N PHE A 90 1.14 21.28 16.75
CA PHE A 90 0.85 22.49 17.53
C PHE A 90 2.07 22.97 18.34
N MET A 91 2.84 22.03 18.89
CA MET A 91 4.09 22.31 19.61
C MET A 91 5.19 22.89 18.70
N MET A 92 5.27 22.44 17.46
CA MET A 92 6.18 23.00 16.46
C MET A 92 5.75 24.40 16.00
N MET A 93 4.46 24.61 15.73
CA MET A 93 3.92 25.90 15.28
C MET A 93 3.89 26.97 16.39
N GLY A 94 4.11 26.59 17.64
CA GLY A 94 4.02 27.50 18.79
C GLY A 94 2.57 27.88 19.12
N TRP A 95 1.60 27.08 18.71
CA TRP A 95 0.17 27.28 19.01
C TRP A 95 -0.18 26.72 20.39
N HIS A 96 0.57 27.15 21.41
CA HIS A 96 0.41 26.73 22.79
C HIS A 96 0.83 27.85 23.74
N THR A 97 0.30 27.84 24.96
CA THR A 97 0.59 28.86 25.99
C THR A 97 1.66 28.40 26.99
N LEU A 98 2.30 27.25 26.77
CA LEU A 98 3.25 26.67 27.72
C LEU A 98 4.41 27.62 28.06
N CYS A 99 4.79 28.49 27.12
CA CYS A 99 5.91 29.42 27.29
C CYS A 99 5.66 30.74 26.56
N GLU A 100 5.07 31.69 27.29
CA GLU A 100 5.07 33.10 26.90
C GLU A 100 6.03 33.85 27.85
N PRO A 101 6.90 34.75 27.36
CA PRO A 101 7.05 35.25 25.97
C PRO A 101 8.12 34.51 25.13
N LYS A 102 8.87 33.55 25.69
CA LYS A 102 9.95 32.84 24.97
C LYS A 102 9.48 31.46 24.53
N THR A 103 9.69 31.13 23.26
CA THR A 103 9.34 29.82 22.68
C THR A 103 10.30 28.70 23.07
N ASP A 104 11.49 29.02 23.59
CA ASP A 104 12.47 28.02 24.04
C ASP A 104 12.50 27.95 25.57
N CYS A 105 12.00 26.84 26.10
CA CYS A 105 11.73 26.65 27.52
C CYS A 105 11.58 25.16 27.81
N GLU A 106 11.88 24.77 29.05
CA GLU A 106 11.90 23.36 29.46
C GLU A 106 10.54 22.65 29.28
N PRO A 107 9.38 23.22 29.69
CA PRO A 107 8.11 22.49 29.58
C PRO A 107 7.71 22.15 28.15
N ARG A 108 7.97 23.08 27.21
CA ARG A 108 7.70 22.87 25.79
C ARG A 108 8.65 21.82 25.21
N ASN A 109 9.94 21.94 25.47
CA ASN A 109 10.96 21.05 24.92
C ASN A 109 10.77 19.62 25.41
N THR A 110 10.42 19.45 26.68
CA THR A 110 10.09 18.15 27.27
C THR A 110 8.83 17.55 26.66
N THR A 111 7.76 18.34 26.51
CA THR A 111 6.51 17.90 25.87
C THR A 111 6.73 17.52 24.40
N LEU A 112 7.48 18.32 23.66
CA LEU A 112 7.83 18.07 22.26
C LEU A 112 8.65 16.79 22.12
N ASN A 113 9.65 16.58 22.99
CA ASN A 113 10.46 15.36 22.99
C ASN A 113 9.62 14.12 23.30
N ILE A 114 8.72 14.18 24.30
CA ILE A 114 7.80 13.09 24.63
C ILE A 114 6.93 12.73 23.42
N SER A 115 6.32 13.72 22.78
CA SER A 115 5.48 13.51 21.59
C SER A 115 6.27 12.87 20.45
N ILE A 116 7.49 13.31 20.19
CA ILE A 116 8.35 12.68 19.17
C ILE A 116 8.67 11.21 19.52
N GLN A 117 8.96 10.92 20.79
CA GLN A 117 9.24 9.55 21.24
C GLN A 117 8.02 8.64 21.10
N ILE A 118 6.82 9.14 21.43
CA ILE A 118 5.56 8.40 21.28
C ILE A 118 5.28 8.12 19.79
N LEU A 119 5.29 9.15 18.93
CA LEU A 119 5.16 8.97 17.48
C LEU A 119 6.14 7.94 16.93
N ASN A 120 7.41 8.04 17.31
CA ASN A 120 8.43 7.15 16.82
C ASN A 120 8.22 5.70 17.28
N PHE A 121 7.76 5.49 18.51
CA PHE A 121 7.37 4.18 19.02
C PHE A 121 6.17 3.62 18.24
N LEU A 122 5.13 4.42 18.00
CA LEU A 122 3.94 4.02 17.24
C LEU A 122 4.29 3.62 15.80
N PHE A 123 5.10 4.40 15.09
CA PHE A 123 5.56 4.05 13.75
C PHE A 123 6.45 2.81 13.72
N THR A 124 7.26 2.61 14.76
CA THR A 124 8.08 1.38 14.93
C THR A 124 7.18 0.17 15.14
N TYR A 125 6.13 0.29 15.95
CA TYR A 125 5.14 -0.78 16.13
C TYR A 125 4.44 -1.14 14.82
N MET A 126 3.98 -0.14 14.05
CA MET A 126 3.35 -0.38 12.75
C MET A 126 4.29 -1.10 11.78
N ASN A 127 5.56 -0.68 11.75
CA ASN A 127 6.58 -1.35 10.93
C ASN A 127 6.83 -2.78 11.40
N LEU A 128 6.91 -3.03 12.71
CA LEU A 128 7.09 -4.37 13.28
C LEU A 128 5.96 -5.32 12.88
N VAL A 129 4.71 -4.88 12.96
CA VAL A 129 3.53 -5.67 12.58
C VAL A 129 3.50 -5.94 11.08
N ALA A 130 3.90 -4.99 10.25
CA ALA A 130 3.91 -5.14 8.78
C ALA A 130 5.14 -5.91 8.25
N SER A 131 6.24 -5.97 9.01
CA SER A 131 7.51 -6.59 8.59
C SER A 131 7.37 -8.05 8.11
N PRO A 132 6.64 -8.95 8.79
CA PRO A 132 6.48 -10.32 8.33
C PRO A 132 5.92 -10.42 6.91
N TRP A 133 4.89 -9.63 6.60
CA TRP A 133 4.31 -9.58 5.26
C TRP A 133 5.31 -9.07 4.21
N ARG A 134 6.08 -8.00 4.54
CA ARG A 134 7.09 -7.42 3.64
C ARG A 134 8.21 -8.41 3.32
N VAL A 135 8.73 -9.09 4.35
CA VAL A 135 9.80 -10.09 4.20
C VAL A 135 9.32 -11.29 3.39
N VAL A 136 8.13 -11.80 3.68
CA VAL A 136 7.54 -12.92 2.92
C VAL A 136 7.39 -12.59 1.44
N ASN A 137 6.87 -11.41 1.12
CA ASN A 137 6.70 -10.98 -0.26
C ASN A 137 8.04 -10.78 -0.95
N PHE A 138 9.02 -10.20 -0.26
CA PHE A 138 10.38 -10.06 -0.79
C PHE A 138 10.97 -11.43 -1.16
N LEU A 139 10.93 -12.39 -0.23
CA LEU A 139 11.47 -13.73 -0.43
C LEU A 139 10.71 -14.50 -1.54
N HIS A 140 9.40 -14.30 -1.66
CA HIS A 140 8.60 -14.89 -2.73
C HIS A 140 8.96 -14.31 -4.11
N ILE A 141 9.02 -12.97 -4.23
CA ILE A 141 9.36 -12.30 -5.49
C ILE A 141 10.79 -12.63 -5.92
N ALA A 142 11.73 -12.70 -4.95
CA ALA A 142 13.12 -13.10 -5.19
C ALA A 142 13.28 -14.59 -5.56
N GLY A 143 12.23 -15.40 -5.46
CA GLY A 143 12.28 -16.84 -5.71
C GLY A 143 12.97 -17.64 -4.61
N TRP A 144 13.24 -17.04 -3.45
CA TRP A 144 13.99 -17.66 -2.35
C TRP A 144 13.12 -18.49 -1.42
N SER A 145 11.84 -18.13 -1.23
CA SER A 145 10.96 -18.88 -0.33
C SER A 145 10.71 -20.31 -0.79
N CYS A 146 10.49 -20.53 -2.09
CA CYS A 146 10.09 -21.81 -2.65
C CYS A 146 10.60 -21.95 -4.10
N PRO A 147 11.85 -22.39 -4.34
CA PRO A 147 12.42 -22.46 -5.70
C PRO A 147 11.66 -23.43 -6.64
N LYS A 148 10.83 -24.32 -6.08
CA LYS A 148 10.00 -25.26 -6.84
C LYS A 148 8.63 -24.71 -7.23
N ARG A 149 8.25 -23.50 -6.77
CA ARG A 149 6.94 -22.91 -7.04
C ARG A 149 7.08 -21.74 -8.00
N SER A 150 6.07 -21.56 -8.84
CA SER A 150 6.00 -20.39 -9.72
C SER A 150 5.77 -19.12 -8.88
N ASN A 151 6.50 -18.07 -9.23
CA ASN A 151 6.27 -16.70 -8.78
C ASN A 151 5.72 -15.83 -9.91
N ASP A 152 5.17 -16.43 -10.97
CA ASP A 152 4.65 -15.70 -12.12
C ASP A 152 3.54 -14.71 -11.72
N ILE A 153 3.25 -13.76 -12.61
CA ILE A 153 2.12 -12.85 -12.44
C ILE A 153 0.83 -13.67 -12.25
N SER A 154 -0.02 -13.25 -11.32
CA SER A 154 -1.24 -13.91 -10.83
C SER A 154 -1.06 -15.10 -9.89
N CYS A 155 0.18 -15.55 -9.66
CA CYS A 155 0.45 -16.62 -8.70
C CYS A 155 0.57 -16.06 -7.28
N ASN A 156 -0.12 -16.69 -6.32
CA ASN A 156 0.05 -16.36 -4.89
C ASN A 156 1.36 -16.89 -4.31
N LEU A 157 1.54 -16.73 -2.98
CA LEU A 157 2.68 -17.25 -2.22
C LEU A 157 2.90 -18.77 -2.33
N TYR A 158 1.91 -19.50 -2.84
CA TYR A 158 1.92 -20.95 -3.06
C TYR A 158 2.07 -21.34 -4.54
N GLY A 159 2.24 -20.38 -5.45
CA GLY A 159 2.30 -20.66 -6.89
C GLY A 159 0.94 -20.98 -7.51
N ILE A 160 -0.16 -20.81 -6.78
CA ILE A 160 -1.51 -21.04 -7.28
C ILE A 160 -1.91 -19.85 -8.14
N LYS A 161 -2.20 -20.14 -9.42
CA LYS A 161 -2.60 -19.13 -10.41
C LYS A 161 -3.97 -18.53 -10.10
N ASN A 162 -4.18 -17.32 -10.59
CA ASN A 162 -5.42 -16.57 -10.49
C ASN A 162 -5.92 -16.36 -9.06
N ALA A 163 -5.00 -16.05 -8.14
CA ALA A 163 -5.36 -15.63 -6.80
C ALA A 163 -6.29 -14.41 -6.84
N PRO A 164 -7.31 -14.32 -5.98
CA PRO A 164 -8.25 -13.20 -6.00
C PRO A 164 -7.62 -11.85 -5.61
N ASP A 165 -6.43 -11.88 -5.00
CA ASP A 165 -5.75 -10.69 -4.53
C ASP A 165 -5.02 -9.94 -5.67
N LEU A 166 -5.31 -8.63 -5.72
CA LEU A 166 -4.80 -7.68 -6.70
C LEU A 166 -3.28 -7.60 -6.68
N TRP A 167 -2.66 -7.77 -5.50
CA TRP A 167 -1.22 -7.67 -5.33
C TRP A 167 -0.47 -8.62 -6.26
N PHE A 168 -0.91 -9.86 -6.40
CA PHE A 168 -0.24 -10.87 -7.24
C PHE A 168 -0.34 -10.58 -8.75
N TYR A 169 -1.22 -9.69 -9.18
CA TYR A 169 -1.32 -9.24 -10.56
C TYR A 169 -0.37 -8.09 -10.92
N ILE A 170 0.27 -7.46 -9.93
CA ILE A 170 1.27 -6.43 -10.18
C ILE A 170 2.52 -7.10 -10.80
N PRO A 171 3.10 -6.55 -11.90
CA PRO A 171 4.31 -7.09 -12.50
C PRO A 171 5.45 -7.25 -11.48
N LEU A 172 6.23 -8.34 -11.58
CA LEU A 172 7.24 -8.73 -10.60
C LEU A 172 8.25 -7.61 -10.28
N ASN A 173 8.78 -6.94 -11.32
CA ASN A 173 9.75 -5.85 -11.15
C ASN A 173 9.16 -4.69 -10.35
N ARG A 174 7.87 -4.40 -10.54
CA ARG A 174 7.16 -3.33 -9.82
C ARG A 174 6.87 -3.73 -8.38
N ARG A 175 6.43 -4.98 -8.14
CA ARG A 175 6.29 -5.53 -6.79
C ARG A 175 7.61 -5.48 -6.02
N MET A 176 8.71 -5.87 -6.65
CA MET A 176 10.04 -5.84 -6.05
C MET A 176 10.41 -4.41 -5.62
N GLY A 177 10.23 -3.42 -6.50
CA GLY A 177 10.47 -2.01 -6.18
C GLY A 177 9.67 -1.52 -4.97
N ILE A 178 8.36 -1.81 -4.94
CA ILE A 178 7.47 -1.46 -3.83
C ILE A 178 7.94 -2.13 -2.52
N VAL A 179 8.22 -3.44 -2.55
CA VAL A 179 8.64 -4.17 -1.35
C VAL A 179 10.01 -3.70 -0.84
N ILE A 180 10.96 -3.37 -1.72
CA ILE A 180 12.25 -2.79 -1.33
C ILE A 180 12.03 -1.45 -0.61
N LEU A 181 11.19 -0.56 -1.14
CA LEU A 181 10.87 0.70 -0.46
C LEU A 181 10.21 0.45 0.91
N LEU A 182 9.31 -0.51 1.03
CA LEU A 182 8.69 -0.88 2.30
C LEU A 182 9.69 -1.49 3.29
N LEU A 183 10.68 -2.26 2.83
CA LEU A 183 11.75 -2.78 3.68
C LEU A 183 12.70 -1.68 4.12
N LEU A 184 13.05 -0.74 3.23
CA LEU A 184 13.86 0.43 3.56
C LEU A 184 13.17 1.34 4.58
N ASN A 185 11.86 1.54 4.46
CA ASN A 185 11.04 2.19 5.49
C ASN A 185 11.22 1.48 6.85
N ALA A 186 11.02 0.17 6.92
CA ALA A 186 11.17 -0.57 8.18
C ALA A 186 12.59 -0.43 8.77
N ILE A 187 13.63 -0.64 7.96
CA ILE A 187 15.03 -0.56 8.41
C ILE A 187 15.35 0.84 8.93
N THR A 188 15.03 1.88 8.16
CA THR A 188 15.29 3.27 8.56
C THR A 188 14.48 3.67 9.78
N GLN A 189 13.25 3.18 9.93
CA GLN A 189 12.45 3.37 11.15
C GLN A 189 13.08 2.72 12.39
N PHE A 190 13.59 1.49 12.28
CA PHE A 190 14.28 0.84 13.40
C PHE A 190 15.58 1.55 13.76
N ILE A 191 16.33 2.04 12.78
CA ILE A 191 17.51 2.87 13.02
C ILE A 191 17.10 4.19 13.69
N ASN A 192 15.99 4.81 13.27
CA ASN A 192 15.48 6.02 13.90
C ASN A 192 15.09 5.78 15.36
N GLN A 193 14.44 4.65 15.68
CA GLN A 193 14.15 4.24 17.05
C GLN A 193 15.42 4.01 17.86
N ALA A 194 16.43 3.34 17.32
CA ALA A 194 17.71 3.18 18.01
C ALA A 194 18.37 4.55 18.28
N ALA A 195 18.39 5.44 17.29
CA ALA A 195 18.91 6.80 17.45
C ALA A 195 18.14 7.58 18.53
N ARG A 196 16.81 7.46 18.59
CA ARG A 196 15.97 8.11 19.62
C ARG A 196 16.15 7.52 21.02
N LEU A 197 16.61 6.27 21.15
CA LEU A 197 17.01 5.70 22.43
C LEU A 197 18.38 6.22 22.89
N VAL A 198 19.32 6.41 21.95
CA VAL A 198 20.65 6.98 22.24
C VAL A 198 20.56 8.48 22.53
N PHE A 199 19.84 9.22 21.70
CA PHE A 199 19.59 10.66 21.81
C PHE A 199 18.21 10.90 22.44
N TYR A 200 18.03 10.39 23.66
CA TYR A 200 16.74 10.36 24.34
C TYR A 200 16.21 11.75 24.75
N THR A 201 17.10 12.67 25.12
CA THR A 201 16.74 14.02 25.59
C THR A 201 16.61 15.00 24.43
N TYR A 202 15.80 16.05 24.62
CA TYR A 202 15.64 17.12 23.63
C TYR A 202 16.99 17.69 23.19
N GLU A 203 17.84 18.07 24.14
CA GLU A 203 19.17 18.65 23.88
C GLU A 203 20.06 17.70 23.08
N SER A 204 20.14 16.42 23.48
CA SER A 204 20.96 15.44 22.78
C SER A 204 20.50 15.22 21.33
N SER A 205 19.18 15.19 21.10
CA SER A 205 18.59 15.03 19.78
C SER A 205 18.74 16.26 18.88
N ASN A 206 19.02 17.44 19.45
CA ASN A 206 19.26 18.69 18.72
C ASN A 206 20.76 19.06 18.64
N SER A 207 21.63 18.33 19.32
CA SER A 207 23.09 18.47 19.22
C SER A 207 23.69 17.56 18.14
N TRP A 208 24.92 17.86 17.70
CA TRP A 208 25.68 16.97 16.83
C TRP A 208 26.18 15.74 17.61
N PRO A 209 26.05 14.50 17.07
CA PRO A 209 25.51 14.16 15.76
C PRO A 209 24.00 13.86 15.76
N GLY A 210 23.34 13.85 16.94
CA GLY A 210 21.93 13.48 17.12
C GLY A 210 20.97 14.13 16.12
N VAL A 211 21.08 15.44 15.91
CA VAL A 211 20.21 16.20 14.99
C VAL A 211 20.25 15.68 13.55
N LEU A 212 21.41 15.20 13.10
CA LEU A 212 21.55 14.66 11.75
C LEU A 212 20.88 13.29 11.67
N TRP A 213 21.19 12.39 12.60
CA TRP A 213 20.70 11.02 12.59
C TRP A 213 19.18 10.98 12.73
N VAL A 214 18.61 11.63 13.75
CA VAL A 214 17.16 11.54 14.01
C VAL A 214 16.32 12.14 12.88
N ASN A 215 16.84 13.14 12.15
CA ASN A 215 16.09 13.76 11.06
C ASN A 215 16.25 13.02 9.74
N ILE A 216 17.46 12.53 9.40
CA ILE A 216 17.68 11.79 8.15
C ILE A 216 16.90 10.48 8.15
N PHE A 217 16.96 9.70 9.24
CA PHE A 217 16.27 8.40 9.27
C PHE A 217 14.75 8.56 9.34
N PHE A 218 14.26 9.56 10.08
CA PHE A 218 12.84 9.93 10.07
C PHE A 218 12.37 10.32 8.67
N ALA A 219 13.03 11.30 8.02
CA ALA A 219 12.64 11.76 6.69
C ALA A 219 12.72 10.65 5.64
N THR A 220 13.76 9.82 5.69
CA THR A 220 13.93 8.69 4.77
C THR A 220 12.83 7.64 4.96
N SER A 221 12.51 7.29 6.21
CA SER A 221 11.42 6.36 6.55
C SER A 221 10.09 6.83 5.96
N PHE A 222 9.74 8.10 6.19
CA PHE A 222 8.54 8.72 5.64
C PHE A 222 8.53 8.77 4.11
N ALA A 223 9.64 9.16 3.48
CA ALA A 223 9.74 9.22 2.03
C ALA A 223 9.57 7.83 1.39
N CYS A 224 10.20 6.80 1.95
CA CYS A 224 10.04 5.41 1.50
C CYS A 224 8.60 4.92 1.66
N ALA A 225 7.95 5.22 2.80
CA ALA A 225 6.54 4.89 3.03
C ALA A 225 5.63 5.52 1.97
N GLY A 226 5.73 6.84 1.81
CA GLY A 226 4.89 7.59 0.87
C GLY A 226 5.10 7.17 -0.58
N ALA A 227 6.36 6.97 -1.00
CA ALA A 227 6.67 6.50 -2.35
C ALA A 227 6.12 5.09 -2.62
N ALA A 228 6.26 4.16 -1.66
CA ALA A 228 5.71 2.81 -1.80
C ALA A 228 4.19 2.81 -1.87
N GLY A 229 3.51 3.55 -0.98
CA GLY A 229 2.06 3.65 -0.95
C GLY A 229 1.48 4.30 -2.21
N ALA A 230 2.10 5.38 -2.70
CA ALA A 230 1.72 6.03 -3.95
C ALA A 230 1.89 5.09 -5.15
N TRP A 231 3.04 4.41 -5.24
CA TRP A 231 3.30 3.47 -6.33
C TRP A 231 2.31 2.30 -6.32
N MET A 232 2.09 1.68 -5.15
CA MET A 232 1.10 0.61 -4.99
C MET A 232 -0.31 1.08 -5.39
N SER A 233 -0.69 2.30 -5.03
CA SER A 233 -2.00 2.88 -5.39
C SER A 233 -2.16 3.09 -6.89
N VAL A 234 -1.11 3.54 -7.58
CA VAL A 234 -1.10 3.71 -9.05
C VAL A 234 -1.24 2.35 -9.75
N GLU A 235 -0.46 1.34 -9.34
CA GLU A 235 -0.55 0.00 -9.92
C GLU A 235 -1.94 -0.61 -9.70
N ALA A 236 -2.47 -0.47 -8.49
CA ALA A 236 -3.82 -0.93 -8.16
C ALA A 236 -4.89 -0.25 -9.03
N HIS A 237 -4.75 1.05 -9.29
CA HIS A 237 -5.66 1.79 -10.15
C HIS A 237 -5.58 1.33 -11.61
N ILE A 238 -4.36 1.16 -12.14
CA ILE A 238 -4.14 0.67 -13.51
C ILE A 238 -4.74 -0.73 -13.70
N LEU A 239 -4.50 -1.64 -12.76
CA LEU A 239 -5.02 -3.01 -12.81
C LEU A 239 -6.55 -3.05 -12.77
N ARG A 240 -7.20 -2.23 -11.92
CA ARG A 240 -8.67 -2.13 -11.89
C ARG A 240 -9.25 -1.57 -13.18
N LYS A 241 -8.58 -0.60 -13.81
CA LYS A 241 -9.02 0.00 -15.07
C LYS A 241 -8.91 -0.96 -16.26
N ASN A 242 -7.86 -1.79 -16.28
CA ASN A 242 -7.54 -2.65 -17.41
C ASN A 242 -8.20 -4.04 -17.34
N ASN A 243 -8.94 -4.34 -16.27
CA ASN A 243 -9.63 -5.62 -16.09
C ASN A 243 -11.15 -5.43 -16.07
N PRO A 244 -11.93 -6.48 -16.40
CA PRO A 244 -13.39 -6.42 -16.35
C PRO A 244 -13.90 -5.95 -14.98
N PRO A 245 -14.96 -5.13 -14.93
CA PRO A 245 -15.55 -4.68 -13.67
C PRO A 245 -15.98 -5.90 -12.83
N GLY A 246 -15.68 -5.84 -11.53
CA GLY A 246 -15.99 -6.93 -10.59
C GLY A 246 -14.90 -7.99 -10.43
N ARG A 247 -13.84 -8.00 -11.27
CA ARG A 247 -12.69 -8.89 -11.06
C ARG A 247 -11.96 -8.60 -9.75
N PHE A 248 -11.77 -7.32 -9.45
CA PHE A 248 -11.11 -6.84 -8.25
C PHE A 248 -12.07 -6.03 -7.40
N GLY A 249 -11.90 -6.09 -6.08
CA GLY A 249 -12.70 -5.30 -5.15
C GLY A 249 -12.56 -3.78 -5.37
N PRO A 250 -13.55 -2.98 -4.93
CA PRO A 250 -13.49 -1.53 -5.04
C PRO A 250 -12.26 -0.98 -4.31
N GLY A 251 -11.69 0.10 -4.85
CA GLY A 251 -10.64 0.83 -4.14
C GLY A 251 -11.22 1.60 -2.94
N PRO A 252 -10.35 2.27 -2.15
CA PRO A 252 -10.78 3.02 -0.97
C PRO A 252 -11.79 4.13 -1.30
N ILE A 253 -11.55 4.87 -2.39
CA ILE A 253 -12.43 5.97 -2.83
C ILE A 253 -13.78 5.43 -3.30
N GLU A 254 -13.79 4.34 -4.06
CA GLU A 254 -15.02 3.68 -4.50
C GLU A 254 -15.81 3.12 -3.33
N SER A 255 -15.11 2.52 -2.36
CA SER A 255 -15.72 2.01 -1.12
C SER A 255 -16.35 3.13 -0.31
N PHE A 256 -15.68 4.27 -0.17
CA PHE A 256 -16.23 5.45 0.50
C PHE A 256 -17.44 6.03 -0.26
N LYS A 257 -17.36 6.17 -1.58
CA LYS A 257 -18.49 6.60 -2.41
C LYS A 257 -19.69 5.66 -2.29
N GLN A 258 -19.44 4.35 -2.23
CA GLN A 258 -20.49 3.35 -2.04
C GLN A 258 -21.13 3.48 -0.66
N ALA A 259 -20.34 3.59 0.41
CA ALA A 259 -20.83 3.80 1.77
C ALA A 259 -21.63 5.11 1.90
N TYR A 260 -21.14 6.19 1.31
CA TYR A 260 -21.84 7.49 1.29
C TYR A 260 -23.17 7.41 0.54
N ARG A 261 -23.21 6.75 -0.63
CA ARG A 261 -24.47 6.55 -1.37
C ARG A 261 -25.47 5.72 -0.58
N GLN A 262 -25.02 4.67 0.10
CA GLN A 262 -25.87 3.87 0.98
C GLN A 262 -26.47 4.73 2.09
N PHE A 263 -25.64 5.51 2.79
CA PHE A 263 -26.06 6.44 3.83
C PHE A 263 -27.10 7.47 3.32
N VAL A 264 -26.84 8.13 2.18
CA VAL A 264 -27.74 9.14 1.60
C VAL A 264 -29.05 8.53 1.10
N SER A 265 -29.02 7.31 0.56
CA SER A 265 -30.21 6.67 -0.01
C SER A 265 -31.25 6.23 1.03
N GLY A 266 -30.93 6.29 2.33
CA GLY A 266 -31.80 5.79 3.40
C GLY A 266 -32.14 4.30 3.27
N LYS A 267 -31.50 3.58 2.33
CA LYS A 267 -31.58 2.14 2.25
C LYS A 267 -30.72 1.58 3.36
N ASP A 268 -31.37 1.02 4.38
CA ASP A 268 -30.69 0.16 5.33
C ASP A 268 -29.87 -0.87 4.55
N ALA A 269 -28.57 -0.93 4.82
CA ALA A 269 -27.62 -1.85 4.18
C ALA A 269 -28.03 -3.33 4.33
N SER A 270 -29.06 -3.62 5.10
CA SER A 270 -29.69 -4.92 5.29
C SER A 270 -30.52 -5.41 4.08
N ARG A 271 -31.02 -4.52 3.21
CA ARG A 271 -31.97 -4.94 2.15
C ARG A 271 -31.34 -5.32 0.80
N ASP A 272 -30.11 -4.89 0.51
CA ASP A 272 -29.34 -5.29 -0.68
C ASP A 272 -28.33 -6.43 -0.36
N SER A 273 -28.68 -7.35 0.54
CA SER A 273 -27.84 -8.53 0.88
C SER A 273 -27.65 -9.52 -0.28
N ASN A 274 -28.35 -9.31 -1.41
CA ASN A 274 -28.14 -10.05 -2.65
C ASN A 274 -26.93 -9.56 -3.46
N TYR A 275 -26.24 -8.49 -3.04
CA TYR A 275 -24.86 -8.26 -3.47
C TYR A 275 -23.97 -9.30 -2.76
N GLN A 276 -23.98 -10.52 -3.29
CA GLN A 276 -22.90 -11.46 -3.09
C GLN A 276 -21.66 -10.81 -3.69
N ASP A 277 -20.87 -10.16 -2.85
CA ASP A 277 -19.47 -9.91 -3.16
C ASP A 277 -18.91 -11.26 -3.65
N PRO A 278 -18.53 -11.38 -4.93
CA PRO A 278 -18.10 -12.66 -5.49
C PRO A 278 -16.86 -13.22 -4.78
N THR A 279 -16.16 -12.39 -4.00
CA THR A 279 -15.09 -12.85 -3.11
C THR A 279 -15.63 -13.48 -1.82
N ARG A 280 -16.82 -13.12 -1.33
CA ARG A 280 -17.44 -13.51 -0.05
C ARG A 280 -18.12 -14.88 -0.10
N ASN A 281 -17.51 -15.86 -0.76
CA ASN A 281 -17.87 -17.26 -0.53
C ASN A 281 -17.36 -17.69 0.86
N LYS A 282 -18.27 -17.99 1.81
CA LYS A 282 -17.92 -18.33 3.21
C LYS A 282 -16.93 -19.50 3.34
N ARG A 283 -16.89 -20.40 2.34
CA ARG A 283 -15.93 -21.52 2.30
C ARG A 283 -14.51 -21.05 1.90
N MET A 284 -14.42 -20.02 1.07
CA MET A 284 -13.15 -19.34 0.77
C MET A 284 -12.73 -18.38 1.88
N SER A 285 -13.64 -17.81 2.67
CA SER A 285 -13.22 -16.86 3.73
C SER A 285 -12.41 -17.49 4.85
N THR A 286 -12.55 -18.79 5.12
CA THR A 286 -11.67 -19.51 6.06
C THR A 286 -10.34 -19.93 5.42
N LEU A 287 -10.32 -20.16 4.10
CA LEU A 287 -9.13 -20.54 3.33
C LEU A 287 -8.25 -19.32 2.95
N PHE A 288 -8.88 -18.16 2.77
CA PHE A 288 -8.29 -16.88 2.37
C PHE A 288 -8.46 -15.79 3.44
N ALA A 289 -8.72 -16.15 4.71
CA ALA A 289 -8.76 -15.20 5.82
C ALA A 289 -7.45 -14.38 5.84
N LEU A 290 -6.33 -15.07 5.68
CA LEU A 290 -4.97 -14.53 5.52
C LEU A 290 -4.80 -13.47 4.43
N ASP A 291 -5.70 -13.39 3.45
CA ASP A 291 -5.53 -12.64 2.20
C ASP A 291 -6.38 -11.37 2.14
N ARG A 292 -7.38 -11.19 3.03
CA ARG A 292 -8.39 -10.12 2.88
C ARG A 292 -8.35 -9.00 3.91
N GLY A 293 -7.85 -9.23 5.12
CA GLY A 293 -7.71 -8.18 6.14
C GLY A 293 -6.36 -7.47 6.10
N SER A 294 -5.29 -8.24 5.92
CA SER A 294 -3.89 -7.81 6.05
C SER A 294 -3.49 -6.64 5.15
N MET A 295 -3.88 -6.60 3.87
CA MET A 295 -3.49 -5.47 3.01
C MET A 295 -4.32 -4.20 3.19
N ARG A 296 -5.55 -4.28 3.75
CA ARG A 296 -6.42 -3.10 3.85
C ARG A 296 -6.00 -2.13 4.96
N MET A 297 -5.36 -2.61 6.02
CA MET A 297 -4.93 -1.75 7.13
C MET A 297 -3.45 -1.39 7.12
N TRP A 298 -2.59 -2.21 6.51
CA TRP A 298 -1.14 -2.07 6.64
C TRP A 298 -0.42 -1.68 5.33
N GLY A 299 -1.18 -1.51 4.24
CA GLY A 299 -0.67 -1.16 2.90
C GLY A 299 -0.68 0.34 2.55
N ALA A 300 -0.97 1.22 3.52
CA ALA A 300 -0.97 2.67 3.35
C ALA A 300 0.15 3.33 4.18
#